data_AF-X1Q763-F1
#
_entry.id   AF-X1Q763-F1
#
_cell.length_a   1.000
_cell.length_b   1.000
_cell.length_c   1.000
_cell.angle_alpha   90.00
_cell.angle_beta   90.00
_cell.angle_gamma   90.00
#
_symmetry.space_group_name_H-M   'P 1'
#
loop_
_entity.id
_entity.type
_entity.pdbx_description
1 polymer ?
#
loop_
_entity_poly.entity_id
_entity_poly.type
_entity_poly.pdbx_seq_one_letter_code
_entity_poly.pdbx_strand_id
1 'polypeptide(L)'
;KASIIVDPKQKGDRYPFKGLATVGIIFRLSRLLLKEKMSEVMRKNFLELVALGTIADMMPEENENQLFITEGLESLENSWRPGIKVFLNSIPFTFQEKKYPNFRQKISKIVSILNVRDIENKMPASFRVLASSSLKDAKKIIEKLLKKNELKKEKIKEMVQEVEEDLFSSSPFANARVNEEIIFKGKSNWELILLSSA
;
A
#
# COMPACT_ATOMS: atom_id res chain seq x y z
N LYS A 1 23.98 2.42 14.53
CA LYS A 1 23.23 2.19 15.81
C LYS A 1 22.31 3.39 16.03
N ALA A 2 21.08 3.17 16.45
CA ALA A 2 20.13 4.25 16.77
C ALA A 2 20.30 4.70 18.24
N SER A 3 20.18 6.00 18.51
CA SER A 3 20.26 6.55 19.88
C SER A 3 18.94 6.43 20.64
N ILE A 4 17.81 6.42 19.92
CA ILE A 4 16.45 6.28 20.48
C ILE A 4 15.66 5.35 19.57
N ILE A 5 14.90 4.43 20.16
CA ILE A 5 13.98 3.52 19.46
C ILE A 5 12.59 3.76 20.04
N VAL A 6 11.60 3.92 19.16
CA VAL A 6 10.19 4.01 19.52
C VAL A 6 9.51 2.80 18.91
N ASP A 7 9.25 1.79 19.74
CA ASP A 7 8.61 0.55 19.31
C ASP A 7 7.63 0.08 20.41
N PRO A 8 6.31 0.12 20.18
CA PRO A 8 5.33 -0.40 21.12
C PRO A 8 5.54 -1.89 21.46
N LYS A 9 6.19 -2.66 20.59
CA LYS A 9 6.44 -4.10 20.78
C LYS A 9 7.70 -4.40 21.60
N GLN A 10 8.45 -3.39 22.02
CA GLN A 10 9.64 -3.60 22.84
C GLN A 10 9.28 -4.17 24.23
N LYS A 11 10.19 -4.98 24.79
CA LYS A 11 10.02 -5.61 26.10
C LYS A 11 9.77 -4.55 27.19
N GLY A 12 8.70 -4.71 27.96
CA GLY A 12 8.35 -3.84 29.08
C GLY A 12 7.55 -2.58 28.70
N ASP A 13 7.28 -2.37 27.41
CA ASP A 13 6.48 -1.23 26.96
C ASP A 13 4.99 -1.38 27.34
N ARG A 14 4.43 -0.31 27.89
CA ARG A 14 3.05 -0.28 28.44
C ARG A 14 2.03 0.35 27.50
N TYR A 15 2.42 0.71 26.28
CA TYR A 15 1.50 1.29 25.31
C TYR A 15 0.35 0.30 25.02
N PRO A 16 -0.92 0.72 25.11
CA PRO A 16 -2.05 -0.21 25.15
C PRO A 16 -2.27 -0.96 23.82
N PHE A 17 -2.00 -0.32 22.68
CA PHE A 17 -2.24 -0.91 21.37
C PHE A 17 -0.94 -1.20 20.62
N LYS A 18 -0.62 -2.50 20.48
CA LYS A 18 0.63 -2.98 19.86
C LYS A 18 0.55 -3.18 18.34
N GLY A 19 -0.65 -3.04 17.78
CA GLY A 19 -0.94 -3.25 16.36
C GLY A 19 -0.78 -2.01 15.48
N LEU A 20 -0.26 -0.89 16.00
CA LEU A 20 -0.07 0.32 15.21
C LEU A 20 0.83 0.06 13.99
N ALA A 21 0.39 0.53 12.82
CA ALA A 21 1.26 0.68 11.67
C ALA A 21 2.41 1.65 11.99
N THR A 22 3.55 1.52 11.30
CA THR A 22 4.69 2.44 11.49
C THR A 22 4.27 3.90 11.29
N VAL A 23 3.42 4.17 10.30
CA VAL A 23 2.87 5.51 10.06
C VAL A 23 2.02 6.04 11.22
N GLY A 24 1.30 5.16 11.94
CA GLY A 24 0.55 5.51 13.14
C GLY A 24 1.45 5.88 14.32
N ILE A 25 2.57 5.15 14.50
CA ILE A 25 3.61 5.50 15.48
C ILE A 25 4.20 6.87 15.16
N ILE A 26 4.53 7.13 13.89
CA ILE A 26 5.05 8.44 13.45
C ILE A 26 4.03 9.56 13.65
N PHE A 27 2.75 9.31 13.40
CA PHE A 27 1.70 10.29 13.69
C PHE A 27 1.58 10.63 15.18
N ARG A 28 1.59 9.62 16.05
CA ARG A 28 1.63 9.81 17.51
C ARG A 28 2.84 10.62 17.94
N LEU A 29 4.03 10.29 17.44
CA LEU A 29 5.26 11.04 17.70
C LEU A 29 5.13 12.50 17.22
N SER A 30 4.59 12.71 16.02
CA SER A 30 4.39 14.04 15.45
C SER A 30 3.45 14.89 16.30
N ARG A 31 2.36 14.31 16.83
CA ARG A 31 1.45 14.98 17.78
C ARG A 31 2.18 15.41 19.06
N LEU A 32 3.02 14.54 19.62
CA LEU A 32 3.77 14.84 20.84
C LEU A 32 4.82 15.95 20.64
N LEU A 33 5.47 15.98 19.47
CA LEU A 33 6.48 16.98 19.14
C LEU A 33 5.86 18.35 18.84
N LEU A 34 4.74 18.35 18.10
CA LEU A 34 4.11 19.60 17.65
C LEU A 34 3.19 20.21 18.71
N LYS A 35 2.52 19.40 19.54
CA LYS A 35 1.56 19.85 20.57
C LYS A 35 0.57 20.86 19.97
N GLU A 36 0.42 22.04 20.58
CA GLU A 36 -0.44 23.14 20.12
C GLU A 36 -0.09 23.68 18.72
N LYS A 37 1.10 23.39 18.18
CA LYS A 37 1.49 23.79 16.81
C LYS A 37 0.85 22.90 15.73
N MET A 38 0.28 21.76 16.11
CA MET A 38 -0.45 20.92 15.17
C MET A 38 -1.88 21.46 15.01
N SER A 39 -2.10 22.26 13.98
CA SER A 39 -3.44 22.69 13.60
C SER A 39 -4.30 21.49 13.17
N GLU A 40 -5.63 21.65 13.24
CA GLU A 40 -6.56 20.61 12.80
C GLU A 40 -6.38 20.25 11.32
N VAL A 41 -6.07 21.25 10.48
CA VAL A 41 -5.76 21.04 9.07
C VAL A 41 -4.51 20.16 8.92
N MET A 42 -3.44 20.45 9.67
CA MET A 42 -2.22 19.65 9.64
C MET A 42 -2.47 18.22 10.13
N ARG A 43 -3.29 18.05 11.17
CA ARG A 43 -3.68 16.75 11.70
C ARG A 43 -4.38 15.89 10.65
N LYS A 44 -5.41 16.44 9.98
CA LYS A 44 -6.13 15.76 8.88
C LYS A 44 -5.20 15.40 7.72
N ASN A 45 -4.28 16.29 7.36
CA ASN A 45 -3.27 16.08 6.32
C ASN A 45 -2.27 14.97 6.65
N PHE A 46 -2.01 14.71 7.93
CA PHE A 46 -1.19 13.57 8.35
C PHE A 46 -2.03 12.29 8.37
N LEU A 47 -3.28 12.36 8.83
CA LEU A 47 -4.17 11.20 8.90
C LEU A 47 -4.46 10.58 7.54
N GLU A 48 -4.56 11.35 6.46
CA GLU A 48 -4.67 10.77 5.11
C GLU A 48 -3.46 9.87 4.76
N LEU A 49 -2.24 10.25 5.16
CA LEU A 49 -1.04 9.45 4.95
C LEU A 49 -0.99 8.25 5.90
N VAL A 50 -1.48 8.43 7.14
CA VAL A 50 -1.60 7.33 8.12
C VAL A 50 -2.56 6.28 7.60
N ALA A 51 -3.73 6.65 7.09
CA ALA A 51 -4.69 5.72 6.50
C ALA A 51 -4.09 4.99 5.31
N LEU A 52 -3.46 5.70 4.35
CA LEU A 52 -2.79 5.07 3.21
C LEU A 52 -1.74 4.04 3.64
N GLY A 53 -0.85 4.40 4.58
CA GLY A 53 0.21 3.50 5.04
C GLY A 53 -0.32 2.33 5.86
N THR A 54 -1.35 2.55 6.69
CA THR A 54 -1.94 1.49 7.52
C THR A 54 -2.65 0.45 6.64
N ILE A 55 -3.37 0.91 5.61
CA ILE A 55 -4.01 0.03 4.62
C ILE A 55 -2.94 -0.69 3.78
N ALA A 56 -1.87 0.02 3.37
CA ALA A 56 -0.78 -0.57 2.60
C ALA A 56 -0.04 -1.68 3.35
N ASP A 57 0.14 -1.52 4.66
CA ASP A 57 0.77 -2.51 5.54
C ASP A 57 -0.19 -3.65 5.93
N MET A 58 -1.46 -3.63 5.44
CA MET A 58 -2.51 -4.60 5.79
C MET A 58 -2.66 -4.79 7.31
N MET A 59 -2.51 -3.70 8.06
CA MET A 59 -2.58 -3.76 9.52
C MET A 59 -4.03 -3.99 9.98
N PRO A 60 -4.25 -4.70 11.11
CA PRO A 60 -5.59 -4.93 11.65
C PRO A 60 -6.36 -3.62 11.86
N GLU A 61 -7.59 -3.56 11.37
CA GLU A 61 -8.49 -2.41 11.52
C GLU A 61 -9.23 -2.47 12.85
N GLU A 62 -8.49 -2.31 13.93
CA GLU A 62 -8.98 -2.31 15.30
C GLU A 62 -8.39 -1.15 16.09
N ASN A 63 -9.04 -0.76 17.19
CA ASN A 63 -8.57 0.27 18.11
C ASN A 63 -8.15 1.57 17.38
N GLU A 64 -6.89 1.98 17.51
CA GLU A 64 -6.38 3.23 16.94
C GLU A 64 -6.26 3.17 15.41
N ASN A 65 -5.93 2.00 14.84
CA ASN A 65 -5.84 1.88 13.38
C ASN A 65 -7.21 2.13 12.75
N GLN A 66 -8.28 1.60 13.36
CA GLN A 66 -9.64 1.84 12.90
C GLN A 66 -9.96 3.34 12.88
N LEU A 67 -9.69 4.05 13.98
CA LEU A 67 -9.91 5.49 14.07
C LEU A 67 -9.09 6.26 13.02
N PHE A 68 -7.79 5.95 12.88
CA PHE A 68 -6.91 6.61 11.92
C PHE A 68 -7.33 6.35 10.48
N ILE A 69 -7.76 5.13 10.16
CA ILE A 69 -8.27 4.78 8.84
C ILE A 69 -9.56 5.55 8.57
N THR A 70 -10.54 5.55 9.48
CA THR A 70 -11.82 6.25 9.27
C THR A 70 -11.61 7.74 9.01
N GLU A 71 -10.89 8.44 9.89
CA GLU A 71 -10.65 9.88 9.73
C GLU A 71 -9.74 10.20 8.54
N GLY A 72 -8.75 9.33 8.27
CA GLY A 72 -7.83 9.51 7.16
C GLY A 72 -8.47 9.27 5.81
N LEU A 73 -9.44 8.35 5.70
CA LEU A 73 -10.23 8.14 4.48
C LEU A 73 -11.11 9.36 4.18
N GLU A 74 -11.77 9.95 5.18
CA GLU A 74 -12.52 11.20 5.02
C GLU A 74 -11.61 12.35 4.54
N SER A 75 -10.40 12.41 5.10
CA SER A 75 -9.38 13.40 4.70
C SER A 75 -8.86 13.17 3.28
N LEU A 76 -8.68 11.92 2.87
CA LEU A 76 -8.21 11.54 1.53
C LEU A 76 -9.19 11.96 0.43
N GLU A 77 -10.49 11.81 0.67
CA GLU A 77 -11.54 12.19 -0.29
C GLU A 77 -11.45 13.68 -0.66
N ASN A 78 -11.04 14.50 0.31
CA ASN A 78 -10.90 15.95 0.16
C ASN A 78 -9.43 16.41 0.14
N SER A 79 -8.50 15.51 -0.21
CA SER A 79 -7.06 15.77 -0.13
C SER A 79 -6.66 16.98 -0.98
N TRP A 80 -5.79 17.84 -0.43
CA TRP A 80 -5.16 18.93 -1.18
C TRP A 80 -3.92 18.46 -1.96
N ARG A 81 -3.36 17.29 -1.65
CA ARG A 81 -2.11 16.79 -2.23
C ARG A 81 -2.27 16.54 -3.73
N PRO A 82 -1.43 17.15 -4.58
CA PRO A 82 -1.48 16.93 -6.03
C PRO A 82 -1.44 15.46 -6.44
N GLY A 83 -0.57 14.65 -5.82
CA GLY A 83 -0.49 13.21 -6.08
C GLY A 83 -1.80 12.46 -5.83
N ILE A 84 -2.45 12.72 -4.69
CA ILE A 84 -3.72 12.09 -4.34
C ILE A 84 -4.84 12.55 -5.28
N LYS A 85 -4.92 13.85 -5.55
CA LYS A 85 -5.91 14.40 -6.51
C LYS A 85 -5.78 13.75 -7.88
N VAL A 86 -4.56 13.59 -8.39
CA VAL A 86 -4.33 12.94 -9.68
C VAL A 86 -4.79 11.49 -9.63
N PHE A 87 -4.46 10.73 -8.60
CA PHE A 87 -4.94 9.35 -8.48
C PHE A 87 -6.46 9.23 -8.46
N LEU A 88 -7.14 10.05 -7.66
CA LEU A 88 -8.59 10.03 -7.53
C LEU A 88 -9.29 10.37 -8.86
N ASN A 89 -8.66 11.20 -9.71
CA ASN A 89 -9.22 11.63 -10.99
C ASN A 89 -8.77 10.76 -12.19
N SER A 90 -7.59 10.15 -12.13
CA SER A 90 -6.94 9.52 -13.29
C SER A 90 -7.05 8.00 -13.31
N ILE A 91 -7.44 7.37 -12.20
CA ILE A 91 -7.65 5.92 -12.16
C ILE A 91 -9.06 5.63 -12.69
N PRO A 92 -9.22 5.05 -13.90
CA PRO A 92 -10.52 4.56 -14.33
C PRO A 92 -10.93 3.39 -13.42
N PHE A 93 -12.13 3.48 -12.87
CA PHE A 93 -12.80 2.39 -12.19
C PHE A 93 -13.65 1.67 -13.22
N THR A 94 -13.25 0.46 -13.60
CA THR A 94 -13.93 -0.33 -14.62
C THR A 94 -15.35 -0.66 -14.16
N PHE A 95 -16.32 -0.40 -15.04
CA PHE A 95 -17.76 -0.56 -14.82
C PHE A 95 -18.24 -1.99 -14.53
N GLN A 96 -17.37 -2.99 -14.57
CA GLN A 96 -17.74 -4.39 -14.29
C GLN A 96 -17.90 -4.68 -12.79
N GLU A 97 -17.45 -3.78 -11.91
CA GLU A 97 -17.71 -3.86 -10.48
C GLU A 97 -18.99 -3.06 -10.15
N LYS A 98 -20.02 -3.77 -9.67
CA LYS A 98 -21.35 -3.26 -9.33
C LYS A 98 -21.30 -1.85 -8.70
N LYS A 99 -21.97 -0.89 -9.36
CA LYS A 99 -22.50 0.38 -8.82
C LYS A 99 -21.59 1.08 -7.79
N TYR A 100 -20.64 1.86 -8.30
CA TYR A 100 -19.63 2.64 -7.56
C TYR A 100 -18.61 1.78 -6.80
N PRO A 101 -17.31 1.83 -7.16
CA PRO A 101 -16.29 1.22 -6.31
C PRO A 101 -16.37 1.84 -4.92
N ASN A 102 -16.37 1.01 -3.88
CA ASN A 102 -16.24 1.56 -2.53
C ASN A 102 -14.90 2.31 -2.44
N PHE A 103 -14.86 3.40 -1.68
CA PHE A 103 -13.66 4.26 -1.63
C PHE A 103 -12.38 3.46 -1.27
N ARG A 104 -12.53 2.37 -0.50
CA ARG A 104 -11.44 1.44 -0.14
C ARG A 104 -10.85 0.68 -1.33
N GLN A 105 -11.64 0.25 -2.30
CA GLN A 105 -11.14 -0.34 -3.55
C GLN A 105 -10.29 0.67 -4.30
N LYS A 106 -10.72 1.94 -4.33
CA LYS A 106 -9.91 3.03 -4.92
C LYS A 106 -8.56 3.15 -4.23
N ILE A 107 -8.57 3.19 -2.90
CA ILE A 107 -7.34 3.27 -2.10
C ILE A 107 -6.44 2.04 -2.33
N SER A 108 -7.01 0.84 -2.39
CA SER A 108 -6.24 -0.40 -2.66
C SER A 108 -5.55 -0.34 -4.02
N LYS A 109 -6.23 0.20 -5.04
CA LYS A 109 -5.63 0.43 -6.36
C LYS A 109 -4.51 1.47 -6.29
N ILE A 110 -4.69 2.57 -5.56
CA ILE A 110 -3.65 3.58 -5.33
C ILE A 110 -2.42 2.96 -4.66
N VAL A 111 -2.62 2.20 -3.58
CA VAL A 111 -1.56 1.47 -2.85
C VAL A 111 -0.79 0.54 -3.81
N SER A 112 -1.50 -0.23 -4.65
CA SER A 112 -0.85 -1.13 -5.62
C SER A 112 0.11 -0.39 -6.56
N ILE A 113 -0.28 0.82 -7.01
CA ILE A 113 0.52 1.64 -7.90
C ILE A 113 1.69 2.28 -7.15
N LEU A 114 1.47 2.75 -5.92
CA LEU A 114 2.51 3.33 -5.08
C LEU A 114 3.58 2.31 -4.67
N ASN A 115 3.22 1.03 -4.59
CA ASN A 115 4.13 -0.09 -4.29
C ASN A 115 5.01 -0.50 -5.49
N VAL A 116 4.80 0.08 -6.67
CA VAL A 116 5.70 -0.13 -7.81
C VAL A 116 7.08 0.41 -7.47
N ARG A 117 8.09 -0.46 -7.54
CA ARG A 117 9.48 -0.07 -7.30
C ARG A 117 10.01 0.79 -8.45
N ASP A 118 10.09 2.09 -8.20
CA ASP A 118 10.71 3.07 -9.08
C ASP A 118 11.45 4.10 -8.23
N ILE A 119 12.77 4.20 -8.41
CA ILE A 119 13.63 5.11 -7.66
C ILE A 119 14.32 6.04 -8.65
N GLU A 120 14.18 7.34 -8.45
CA GLU A 120 14.85 8.39 -9.22
C GLU A 120 15.49 9.37 -8.25
N ASN A 121 16.73 9.77 -8.50
CA ASN A 121 17.47 10.69 -7.62
C ASN A 121 17.47 10.23 -6.15
N LYS A 122 17.65 8.93 -5.92
CA LYS A 122 17.62 8.29 -4.59
C LYS A 122 16.28 8.40 -3.85
N MET A 123 15.21 8.83 -4.51
CA MET A 123 13.88 8.96 -3.93
C MET A 123 12.90 7.94 -4.55
N PRO A 124 12.16 7.19 -3.73
CA PRO A 124 11.12 6.30 -4.23
C PRO A 124 9.98 7.11 -4.86
N ALA A 125 9.32 6.53 -5.84
CA ALA A 125 8.22 7.18 -6.55
C ALA A 125 7.05 7.51 -5.61
N SER A 126 6.77 6.66 -4.61
CA SER A 126 5.74 6.94 -3.61
C SER A 126 5.98 8.26 -2.88
N PHE A 127 7.22 8.51 -2.43
CA PHE A 127 7.61 9.79 -1.85
C PHE A 127 7.43 10.94 -2.84
N ARG A 128 7.96 10.79 -4.07
CA ARG A 128 7.88 11.85 -5.09
C ARG A 128 6.45 12.21 -5.48
N VAL A 129 5.53 11.25 -5.50
CA VAL A 129 4.11 11.49 -5.78
C VAL A 129 3.42 12.15 -4.59
N LEU A 130 3.59 11.62 -3.38
CA LEU A 130 2.89 12.10 -2.17
C LEU A 130 3.42 13.47 -1.67
N ALA A 131 4.67 13.80 -1.99
CA ALA A 131 5.31 15.08 -1.68
C ALA A 131 5.29 16.08 -2.85
N SER A 132 4.71 15.72 -4.00
CA SER A 132 4.67 16.62 -5.16
C SER A 132 3.85 17.87 -4.88
N SER A 133 4.37 19.03 -5.27
CA SER A 133 3.67 20.33 -5.23
C SER A 133 2.94 20.66 -6.54
N SER A 134 3.01 19.79 -7.55
CA SER A 134 2.55 20.06 -8.91
C SER A 134 1.66 18.93 -9.44
N LEU A 135 0.44 19.27 -9.86
CA LEU A 135 -0.47 18.30 -10.49
C LEU A 135 0.13 17.70 -11.76
N LYS A 136 0.83 18.54 -12.54
CA LYS A 136 1.48 18.12 -13.79
C LYS A 136 2.58 17.10 -13.53
N ASP A 137 3.45 17.36 -12.56
CA ASP A 137 4.57 16.46 -12.24
C ASP A 137 4.08 15.18 -11.58
N ALA A 138 3.12 15.28 -10.65
CA ALA A 138 2.46 14.12 -10.07
C ALA A 138 1.84 13.23 -11.16
N LYS A 139 1.14 13.81 -12.13
CA LYS A 139 0.54 13.09 -13.27
C LYS A 139 1.58 12.37 -14.11
N LYS A 140 2.68 13.03 -14.47
CA LYS A 140 3.77 12.40 -15.23
C LYS A 140 4.35 11.17 -14.51
N ILE A 141 4.56 11.28 -13.19
CA ILE A 141 5.08 10.17 -12.39
C ILE A 141 4.05 9.04 -12.32
N ILE A 142 2.79 9.36 -12.04
CA ILE A 142 1.70 8.37 -11.92
C ILE A 142 1.48 7.62 -13.24
N GLU A 143 1.50 8.29 -14.39
CA GLU A 143 1.39 7.64 -15.71
C GLU A 143 2.52 6.64 -15.95
N LYS A 144 3.75 6.98 -15.54
CA LYS A 144 4.89 6.06 -15.59
C LYS A 144 4.67 4.85 -14.68
N LEU A 145 4.18 5.07 -13.46
CA LEU A 145 3.91 3.99 -12.50
C LEU A 145 2.77 3.09 -12.97
N LEU A 146 1.71 3.63 -13.57
CA LEU A 146 0.62 2.85 -14.14
C LEU A 146 1.14 1.89 -15.20
N LYS A 147 1.95 2.35 -16.16
CA LYS A 147 2.57 1.48 -17.18
C LYS A 147 3.40 0.37 -16.55
N LYS A 148 4.22 0.70 -15.55
CA LYS A 148 5.02 -0.29 -14.82
C LYS A 148 4.18 -1.28 -14.02
N ASN A 149 3.06 -0.83 -13.45
CA ASN A 149 2.14 -1.68 -12.69
C ASN A 149 1.43 -2.68 -13.60
N GLU A 150 1.03 -2.27 -14.81
CA GLU A 150 0.42 -3.18 -15.78
C GLU A 150 1.42 -4.24 -16.25
N LEU A 151 2.64 -3.85 -16.63
CA LEU A 151 3.71 -4.80 -16.96
C LEU A 151 4.02 -5.76 -15.79
N LYS A 152 3.99 -5.25 -14.54
CA LYS A 152 4.15 -6.09 -13.34
C LYS A 152 3.05 -7.16 -13.26
N LYS A 153 1.79 -6.78 -13.46
CA LYS A 153 0.64 -7.70 -13.40
C LYS A 153 0.69 -8.75 -14.52
N GLU A 154 1.07 -8.34 -15.73
CA GLU A 154 1.23 -9.26 -16.87
C GLU A 154 2.24 -10.35 -16.56
N LYS A 155 3.44 -9.98 -16.08
CA LYS A 155 4.47 -10.95 -15.67
C LYS A 155 4.01 -11.88 -14.54
N ILE A 156 3.31 -11.35 -13.53
CA ILE A 156 2.76 -12.18 -12.44
C ILE A 156 1.77 -13.20 -13.01
N LYS A 157 0.88 -12.77 -13.91
CA LYS A 157 -0.09 -13.67 -14.55
C LYS A 157 0.61 -14.77 -15.34
N GLU A 158 1.65 -14.44 -16.10
CA GLU A 158 2.46 -15.43 -16.83
C GLU A 158 3.11 -16.45 -15.89
N MET A 159 3.73 -16.00 -14.79
CA MET A 159 4.34 -16.90 -13.80
C MET A 159 3.30 -17.81 -13.10
N VAL A 160 2.12 -17.28 -12.76
CA VAL A 160 1.05 -18.08 -12.15
C VAL A 160 0.54 -19.14 -13.13
N GLN A 161 0.30 -18.77 -14.39
CA GLN A 161 -0.14 -19.71 -15.43
C GLN A 161 0.89 -20.82 -15.65
N GLU A 162 2.18 -20.46 -15.69
CA GLU A 162 3.28 -21.42 -15.82
C GLU A 162 3.33 -22.42 -14.65
N VAL A 163 3.07 -21.95 -13.42
CA VAL A 163 2.98 -22.82 -12.23
C VAL A 163 1.78 -23.76 -12.32
N GLU A 164 0.62 -23.24 -12.73
CA GLU A 164 -0.60 -24.03 -12.90
C GLU A 164 -0.39 -25.14 -13.95
N GLU A 165 0.16 -24.81 -15.12
CA GLU A 165 0.46 -25.77 -16.19
C GLU A 165 1.46 -26.85 -15.73
N ASP A 166 2.52 -26.49 -15.00
CA ASP A 166 3.48 -27.43 -14.42
C ASP A 166 2.83 -28.35 -13.38
N LEU A 167 1.85 -27.87 -12.59
CA LEU A 167 1.13 -28.67 -11.60
C LEU A 167 0.17 -29.67 -12.25
N PHE A 168 -0.57 -29.25 -13.28
CA PHE A 168 -1.53 -30.12 -13.98
C PHE A 168 -0.85 -31.15 -14.89
N SER A 169 0.37 -30.89 -15.37
CA SER A 169 1.13 -31.83 -16.21
C SER A 169 1.91 -32.89 -15.44
N SER A 170 2.26 -32.65 -14.17
CA SER A 170 3.18 -33.49 -13.36
C SER A 170 2.49 -34.46 -12.38
N SER A 171 1.24 -34.89 -12.64
CA SER A 171 0.30 -35.52 -11.68
C SER A 171 0.90 -36.53 -10.67
N PRO A 172 0.59 -36.34 -9.39
CA PRO A 172 -0.51 -37.07 -8.73
C PRO A 172 -1.78 -36.23 -8.44
N PHE A 173 -1.81 -34.97 -8.88
CA PHE A 173 -2.79 -33.94 -8.53
C PHE A 173 -4.15 -34.00 -9.26
N ALA A 174 -4.32 -34.85 -10.29
CA ALA A 174 -5.57 -34.90 -11.05
C ALA A 174 -6.79 -35.38 -10.22
N ASN A 175 -6.55 -36.06 -9.08
CA ASN A 175 -7.59 -36.63 -8.22
C ASN A 175 -7.41 -36.31 -6.71
N ALA A 176 -6.39 -35.55 -6.32
CA ALA A 176 -6.12 -35.23 -4.92
C ALA A 176 -6.95 -34.02 -4.47
N ARG A 177 -7.57 -34.09 -3.30
CA ARG A 177 -8.22 -32.93 -2.66
C ARG A 177 -7.12 -31.91 -2.34
N VAL A 178 -7.05 -30.83 -3.13
CA VAL A 178 -6.05 -29.74 -3.09
C VAL A 178 -5.91 -29.01 -1.73
N ASN A 179 -6.69 -29.36 -0.71
CA ASN A 179 -6.89 -28.52 0.46
C ASN A 179 -5.77 -28.56 1.53
N GLU A 180 -4.72 -29.38 1.41
CA GLU A 180 -3.72 -29.53 2.49
C GLU A 180 -2.24 -29.53 2.06
N GLU A 181 -1.92 -29.20 0.80
CA GLU A 181 -0.53 -29.29 0.31
C GLU A 181 0.18 -27.94 0.18
N ILE A 182 1.45 -27.89 0.60
CA ILE A 182 2.35 -26.74 0.46
C ILE A 182 3.12 -26.88 -0.86
N ILE A 183 2.98 -25.92 -1.76
CA ILE A 183 3.62 -25.94 -3.09
C ILE A 183 4.95 -25.18 -3.05
N PHE A 184 6.04 -25.87 -3.39
CA PHE A 184 7.36 -25.27 -3.57
C PHE A 184 7.75 -25.26 -5.05
N LYS A 185 7.82 -24.07 -5.67
CA LYS A 185 8.20 -23.88 -7.08
C LYS A 185 9.13 -22.67 -7.23
N GLY A 186 9.99 -22.72 -8.24
CA GLY A 186 10.91 -21.62 -8.57
C GLY A 186 11.61 -21.86 -9.90
N LYS A 187 11.91 -20.78 -10.62
CA LYS A 187 12.77 -20.79 -11.82
C LYS A 187 13.80 -19.67 -11.76
N SER A 188 14.93 -19.87 -12.45
CA SER A 188 16.07 -18.93 -12.43
C SER A 188 15.77 -17.59 -13.11
N ASN A 189 14.76 -17.53 -13.97
CA ASN A 189 14.31 -16.33 -14.67
C ASN A 189 13.20 -15.56 -13.92
N TRP A 190 12.71 -16.06 -12.79
CA TRP A 190 11.69 -15.37 -12.03
C TRP A 190 12.29 -14.22 -11.22
N GLU A 191 11.78 -13.01 -11.44
CA GLU A 191 12.21 -11.84 -10.68
C GLU A 191 11.64 -11.90 -9.26
N LEU A 192 12.53 -11.95 -8.25
CA LEU A 192 12.16 -12.04 -6.83
C LEU A 192 11.12 -11.00 -6.39
N ILE A 193 11.14 -9.80 -6.98
CA ILE A 193 10.21 -8.71 -6.66
C ILE A 193 8.76 -8.99 -7.05
N LEU A 194 8.54 -9.92 -7.98
CA LEU A 194 7.22 -10.29 -8.45
C LEU A 194 6.61 -11.42 -7.60
N LEU A 195 7.46 -12.22 -6.95
CA LEU A 195 7.05 -13.37 -6.13
C LEU A 195 6.32 -12.98 -4.85
N SER A 196 6.58 -11.80 -4.28
CA SER A 196 5.88 -11.33 -3.07
C SER A 196 4.47 -10.80 -3.34
N SER A 197 4.04 -10.82 -4.61
CA SER A 197 2.76 -10.25 -5.08
C SER A 197 1.90 -11.28 -5.82
N ALA A 198 2.39 -12.52 -5.95
CA ALA A 198 1.70 -13.65 -6.57
C ALA A 198 0.89 -14.41 -5.53
#